data_AF-A0A0E9LS73-F1
#
_entry.id   AF-A0A0E9LS73-F1
#
_cell.length_a   1.000
_cell.length_b   1.000
_cell.length_c   1.000
_cell.angle_alpha   90.00
_cell.angle_beta   90.00
_cell.angle_gamma   90.00
#
_symmetry.space_group_name_H-M   'P 1'
#
loop_
_entity.id
_entity.type
_entity.pdbx_description
1 polymer ?
#
loop_
_entity_poly.entity_id
_entity_poly.type
_entity_poly.pdbx_seq_one_letter_code
_entity_poly.pdbx_strand_id
1 'polypeptide(L)'
;MGILGALLSPASFIQSKFSRAEKAKLRLPEAREAARVWNHKEAVAGREVIALISGYEGEALDRFVIYCNLHLKISASDNGVSATRKIEALLSRYQHENQNQPAPEPQAP
;
A
#
# COMPACT_ATOMS: atom_id res chain seq x y z
N MET A 1 -15.46 -14.75 -63.61
CA MET A 1 -15.50 -13.34 -63.14
C MET A 1 -16.46 -13.26 -61.97
N GLY A 2 -15.94 -13.16 -60.76
CA GLY A 2 -16.72 -13.15 -59.52
C GLY A 2 -15.86 -12.58 -58.40
N ILE A 3 -15.60 -11.28 -58.53
CA ILE A 3 -15.06 -10.29 -57.59
C ILE A 3 -14.72 -10.84 -56.19
N LEU A 4 -13.43 -11.18 -56.00
CA LEU A 4 -12.76 -10.98 -54.72
C LEU A 4 -12.87 -9.49 -54.39
N GLY A 5 -13.60 -9.12 -53.34
CA GLY A 5 -13.66 -7.69 -53.02
C GLY A 5 -14.65 -7.33 -51.95
N ALA A 6 -14.36 -7.71 -50.70
CA ALA A 6 -14.62 -6.93 -49.49
C ALA A 6 -14.48 -7.87 -48.31
N LEU A 7 -13.51 -7.63 -47.41
CA LEU A 7 -13.60 -7.90 -45.96
C LEU A 7 -12.30 -7.53 -45.22
N LEU A 8 -11.58 -6.51 -45.70
CA LEU A 8 -10.46 -5.92 -44.96
C LEU A 8 -10.72 -4.42 -44.85
N SER A 9 -11.71 -4.06 -44.05
CA SER A 9 -11.99 -2.65 -43.72
C SER A 9 -10.93 -2.16 -42.71
N PRO A 10 -10.09 -1.16 -43.06
CA PRO A 10 -9.07 -0.62 -42.16
C PRO A 10 -9.66 0.14 -40.96
N ALA A 11 -10.95 0.49 -41.01
CA ALA A 11 -11.63 1.28 -39.99
C ALA A 11 -11.70 0.56 -38.62
N SER A 12 -11.81 -0.77 -38.61
CA SER A 12 -11.87 -1.54 -37.36
C SER A 12 -10.55 -1.52 -36.57
N PHE A 13 -9.41 -1.32 -37.23
CA PHE A 13 -8.12 -1.18 -36.55
C PHE A 13 -7.98 0.17 -35.84
N ILE A 14 -8.52 1.25 -36.41
CA ILE A 14 -8.43 2.61 -35.84
C ILE A 14 -9.31 2.73 -34.58
N GLN A 15 -10.52 2.16 -34.60
CA GLN A 15 -11.44 2.14 -33.45
C GLN A 15 -10.81 1.45 -32.22
N SER A 16 -10.04 0.38 -32.44
CA SER A 16 -9.43 -0.41 -31.36
C SER A 16 -8.32 0.34 -30.60
N LYS A 17 -7.55 1.19 -31.31
CA LYS A 17 -6.45 1.98 -30.74
C LYS A 17 -6.97 3.16 -29.93
N PHE A 18 -8.05 3.81 -30.40
CA PHE A 18 -8.72 4.87 -29.64
C PHE A 18 -9.36 4.34 -28.35
N SER A 19 -10.06 3.19 -28.40
CA SER A 19 -10.68 2.60 -27.21
C SER A 19 -9.66 2.21 -26.13
N ARG A 20 -8.49 1.65 -26.49
CA ARG A 20 -7.42 1.35 -25.53
C ARG A 20 -6.77 2.62 -24.97
N ALA A 21 -6.54 3.63 -25.81
CA ALA A 21 -5.94 4.90 -25.38
C ALA A 21 -6.86 5.68 -24.42
N GLU A 22 -8.18 5.69 -24.67
CA GLU A 22 -9.15 6.31 -23.75
C GLU A 22 -9.26 5.55 -22.42
N LYS A 23 -9.31 4.21 -22.45
CA LYS A 23 -9.29 3.39 -21.23
C LYS A 23 -7.99 3.56 -20.42
N ALA A 24 -6.85 3.73 -21.10
CA ALA A 24 -5.58 4.05 -20.45
C ALA A 24 -5.63 5.45 -19.80
N LYS A 25 -6.20 6.44 -20.47
CA LYS A 25 -6.37 7.80 -19.92
C LYS A 25 -7.27 7.83 -18.67
N LEU A 26 -8.30 6.98 -18.61
CA LEU A 26 -9.18 6.87 -17.42
C LEU A 26 -8.47 6.26 -16.20
N ARG A 27 -7.47 5.39 -16.41
CA ARG A 27 -6.71 4.73 -15.32
C ARG A 27 -5.52 5.55 -14.79
N LEU A 28 -5.09 6.57 -15.54
CA LEU A 28 -3.95 7.41 -15.15
C LEU A 28 -4.22 8.27 -13.90
N PRO A 29 -5.40 8.90 -13.72
CA PRO A 29 -5.72 9.65 -12.50
C PRO A 29 -5.74 8.76 -11.26
N GLU A 30 -6.40 7.61 -11.31
CA GLU A 30 -6.50 6.67 -10.18
C GLU A 30 -5.13 6.16 -9.75
N ALA A 31 -4.27 5.79 -10.71
CA ALA A 31 -2.90 5.37 -10.42
C ALA A 31 -2.06 6.48 -9.78
N ARG A 32 -2.26 7.75 -10.20
CA ARG A 32 -1.58 8.90 -9.61
C ARG A 32 -2.05 9.18 -8.19
N GLU A 33 -3.34 9.06 -7.92
CA GLU A 33 -3.88 9.23 -6.57
C GLU A 33 -3.38 8.14 -5.62
N ALA A 34 -3.36 6.88 -6.06
CA ALA A 34 -2.80 5.77 -5.30
C ALA A 34 -1.30 6.00 -4.98
N ALA A 35 -0.52 6.42 -5.97
CA ALA A 35 0.89 6.76 -5.78
C ALA A 35 1.09 7.93 -4.80
N ARG A 36 0.22 8.94 -4.86
CA ARG A 36 0.27 10.09 -3.93
C ARG A 36 -0.01 9.65 -2.50
N VAL A 37 -1.03 8.83 -2.28
CA VAL A 37 -1.37 8.30 -0.95
C VAL A 37 -0.25 7.40 -0.42
N TRP A 38 0.34 6.57 -1.28
CA TRP A 38 1.49 5.74 -0.91
C TRP A 38 2.68 6.58 -0.46
N ASN A 39 3.09 7.55 -1.27
CA ASN A 39 4.21 8.44 -0.94
C ASN A 39 3.96 9.23 0.34
N HIS A 40 2.72 9.68 0.56
CA HIS A 40 2.33 10.35 1.79
C HIS A 40 2.47 9.43 3.00
N LYS A 41 1.96 8.19 2.91
CA LYS A 41 2.09 7.19 3.97
C LYS A 41 3.56 6.90 4.28
N GLU A 42 4.40 6.71 3.26
CA GLU A 42 5.83 6.46 3.46
C GLU A 42 6.53 7.64 4.13
N ALA A 43 6.17 8.87 3.77
CA ALA A 43 6.76 10.07 4.38
C ALA A 43 6.41 10.24 5.86
N VAL A 44 5.20 9.85 6.29
CA VAL A 44 4.73 10.08 7.68
C VAL A 44 4.78 8.83 8.57
N ALA A 45 4.84 7.64 7.98
CA ALA A 45 4.76 6.37 8.68
C ALA A 45 5.61 5.27 8.00
N GLY A 46 6.66 5.67 7.29
CA GLY A 46 7.65 4.75 6.72
C GLY A 46 8.50 4.08 7.80
N ARG A 47 9.32 3.11 7.37
CA ARG A 47 10.15 2.30 8.28
C ARG A 47 11.04 3.15 9.20
N GLU A 48 11.67 4.19 8.67
CA GLU A 48 12.55 5.07 9.44
C GLU A 48 11.80 5.86 10.51
N VAL A 49 10.60 6.34 10.19
CA VAL A 49 9.74 7.06 11.15
C VAL A 49 9.28 6.11 12.25
N ILE A 50 8.89 4.90 11.89
CA ILE A 50 8.50 3.86 12.85
C ILE A 50 9.68 3.49 13.75
N ALA A 51 10.90 3.36 13.20
CA ALA A 51 12.10 3.08 13.97
C ALA A 51 12.39 4.20 14.98
N LEU A 52 12.30 5.45 14.54
CA LEU A 52 12.52 6.62 15.40
C LEU A 52 11.52 6.69 16.57
N ILE A 53 10.25 6.38 16.32
CA ILE A 53 9.19 6.44 17.34
C ILE A 53 9.26 5.24 18.29
N SER A 54 9.46 4.04 17.75
CA SER A 54 9.45 2.80 18.54
C SER A 54 10.76 2.52 19.28
N GLY A 55 11.88 3.05 18.79
CA GLY A 55 13.22 2.72 19.27
C GLY A 55 13.65 1.29 18.95
N TYR A 56 12.90 0.58 18.10
CA TYR A 56 13.25 -0.79 17.70
C TYR A 56 14.24 -0.82 16.55
N GLU A 57 15.07 -1.85 16.54
CA GLU A 57 16.04 -2.14 15.49
C GLU A 57 15.94 -3.62 15.06
N GLY A 58 16.50 -3.94 13.90
CA GLY A 58 16.58 -5.31 13.38
C GLY A 58 15.22 -6.01 13.29
N GLU A 59 15.17 -7.25 13.78
CA GLU A 59 13.97 -8.11 13.68
C GLU A 59 12.77 -7.55 14.48
N ALA A 60 13.01 -6.88 15.61
CA ALA A 60 11.95 -6.27 16.40
C ALA A 60 11.27 -5.13 15.63
N LEU A 61 12.06 -4.33 14.91
CA LEU A 61 11.53 -3.29 14.03
C LEU A 61 10.70 -3.90 12.90
N ASP A 62 11.20 -4.94 12.25
CA ASP A 62 10.51 -5.56 11.12
C ASP A 62 9.15 -6.15 11.55
N ARG A 63 9.08 -6.80 12.72
CA ARG A 63 7.81 -7.28 13.30
C ARG A 63 6.84 -6.14 13.60
N PHE A 64 7.32 -5.04 14.18
CA PHE A 64 6.47 -3.90 14.48
C PHE A 64 6.01 -3.15 13.22
N VAL A 65 6.86 -3.04 12.19
CA VAL A 65 6.50 -2.46 10.88
C VAL A 65 5.38 -3.27 10.22
N ILE A 66 5.45 -4.61 10.29
CA ILE A 66 4.36 -5.49 9.81
C ILE A 66 3.07 -5.19 10.59
N TYR A 67 3.15 -5.09 11.92
CA TYR A 67 1.99 -4.76 12.76
C TYR A 67 1.39 -3.39 12.39
N CYS A 68 2.23 -2.36 12.24
CA CYS A 68 1.79 -1.05 11.78
C CYS A 68 1.13 -1.14 10.40
N ASN A 69 1.67 -1.90 9.46
CA ASN A 69 1.07 -2.02 8.13
C ASN A 69 -0.33 -2.66 8.14
N LEU A 70 -0.61 -3.53 9.11
CA LEU A 70 -1.93 -4.17 9.27
C LEU A 70 -2.94 -3.27 9.99
N HIS A 71 -2.50 -2.48 10.98
CA HIS A 71 -3.40 -1.78 11.89
C HIS A 71 -3.41 -0.25 11.73
N LEU A 72 -2.39 0.35 11.11
CA LEU A 72 -2.27 1.79 10.95
C LEU A 72 -3.09 2.28 9.77
N LYS A 73 -4.10 3.10 10.07
CA LYS A 73 -4.93 3.79 9.07
C LYS A 73 -4.49 5.25 8.94
N ILE A 74 -3.78 5.53 7.86
CA ILE A 74 -3.36 6.88 7.46
C ILE A 74 -4.28 7.37 6.34
N SER A 75 -4.94 8.49 6.57
CA SER A 75 -5.72 9.21 5.57
C SER A 75 -4.87 10.32 4.93
N ALA A 76 -5.34 10.86 3.80
CA ALA A 76 -4.69 12.00 3.15
C ALA A 76 -4.70 13.28 4.00
N SER A 77 -5.52 13.35 5.05
CA SER A 77 -5.57 14.50 5.97
C SER A 77 -4.62 14.36 7.16
N ASP A 78 -4.06 13.18 7.40
CA ASP A 78 -3.11 12.98 8.48
C ASP A 78 -1.78 13.66 8.14
N ASN A 79 -1.24 14.45 9.07
CA ASN A 79 0.10 15.00 9.01
C ASN A 79 1.06 14.20 9.92
N GLY A 80 2.35 14.54 9.89
CA GLY A 80 3.38 13.86 10.69
C GLY A 80 3.01 13.73 12.18
N VAL A 81 2.50 14.80 12.80
CA VAL A 81 2.12 14.78 14.23
C VAL A 81 0.99 13.80 14.50
N SER A 82 -0.05 13.80 13.67
CA SER A 82 -1.17 12.85 13.81
C SER A 82 -0.75 11.40 13.54
N ALA A 83 0.15 11.18 12.58
CA ALA A 83 0.70 9.86 12.28
C ALA A 83 1.54 9.35 13.46
N THR A 84 2.40 10.18 14.05
CA THR A 84 3.20 9.85 15.23
C THR A 84 2.31 9.40 16.39
N ARG A 85 1.27 10.16 16.73
CA ARG A 85 0.33 9.79 17.82
C ARG A 85 -0.35 8.44 17.57
N LYS A 86 -0.70 8.15 16.31
CA LYS A 86 -1.30 6.86 15.94
C LYS A 86 -0.30 5.71 16.05
N ILE A 87 0.95 5.93 15.68
CA ILE A 87 2.05 4.95 15.80
C ILE A 87 2.34 4.68 17.29
N GLU A 88 2.42 5.71 18.12
CA GLU A 88 2.60 5.57 19.58
C GLU A 88 1.46 4.77 20.22
N ALA A 89 0.21 5.08 19.87
CA ALA A 89 -0.95 4.33 20.36
C ALA A 89 -0.90 2.86 19.94
N LEU A 90 -0.47 2.57 18.71
CA LEU A 90 -0.27 1.20 18.25
C LEU A 90 0.90 0.51 18.94
N LEU A 91 1.97 1.24 19.26
CA LEU A 91 3.12 0.71 19.99
C LEU A 91 2.70 0.24 21.39
N SER A 92 1.97 1.09 22.13
CA SER A 92 1.44 0.71 23.45
C SER A 92 0.54 -0.52 23.37
N ARG A 93 -0.31 -0.60 22.34
CA ARG A 93 -1.17 -1.75 22.11
C ARG A 93 -0.37 -3.02 21.78
N TYR A 94 0.60 -2.93 20.89
CA TYR A 94 1.48 -4.03 20.51
C TYR A 94 2.26 -4.57 21.71
N GLN A 95 2.76 -3.69 22.58
CA GLN A 95 3.45 -4.09 23.80
C GLN A 95 2.51 -4.81 24.77
N HIS A 96 1.29 -4.31 24.95
CA HIS A 96 0.29 -4.95 25.80
C HIS A 96 -0.17 -6.32 25.27
N GLU A 97 -0.28 -6.48 23.95
CA GLU A 97 -0.64 -7.74 23.30
C GLU A 97 0.50 -8.79 23.43
N ASN A 98 1.77 -8.36 23.31
CA ASN A 98 2.91 -9.26 23.49
C ASN A 98 3.20 -9.61 24.95
N GLN A 99 2.89 -8.72 25.91
CA GLN A 99 2.98 -9.05 27.34
C GLN A 99 1.97 -10.12 27.78
N ASN A 100 0.84 -10.22 27.07
CA ASN A 100 -0.22 -11.20 27.33
C ASN A 100 -0.12 -12.47 26.47
N GLN A 101 0.98 -12.66 25.71
CA GLN A 101 1.23 -13.93 25.06
C GLN A 101 1.72 -14.95 26.11
N PRO A 102 0.98 -16.04 26.36
CA PRO A 102 1.48 -17.11 27.22
C PRO A 102 2.78 -17.65 26.61
N ALA A 103 3.77 -17.88 27.47
CA ALA A 103 5.08 -18.39 27.07
C ALA A 103 4.92 -19.60 26.13
N PRO A 104 5.75 -19.74 25.09
CA PRO A 104 5.72 -20.94 24.25
C PRO A 104 5.92 -22.14 25.17
N GLU A 105 4.95 -23.08 25.14
CA GLU A 105 5.01 -24.29 25.93
C GLU A 105 6.38 -24.96 25.72
N PRO A 106 7.06 -25.41 26.79
CA PRO A 106 8.33 -26.10 26.65
C PRO A 106 8.09 -27.32 25.77
N GLN A 107 8.70 -27.32 24.58
CA GLN A 107 8.72 -28.49 23.72
C GLN A 107 9.42 -29.60 24.50
N ALA A 108 8.63 -30.57 24.96
CA ALA A 108 9.14 -31.76 25.64
C ALA A 108 10.03 -32.56 24.66
N PRO A 109 11.12 -33.17 25.15
CA PRO A 109 12.11 -33.86 24.33
C PRO A 109 11.57 -35.09 23.60
#